data_AF-A0A1M4TUK0-F1
#
_entry.id   AF-A0A1M4TUK0-F1
#
_cell.length_a   1.000
_cell.length_b   1.000
_cell.length_c   1.000
_cell.angle_alpha   90.00
_cell.angle_beta   90.00
_cell.angle_gamma   90.00
#
_symmetry.space_group_name_H-M   'P 1'
#
loop_
_entity.id
_entity.type
_entity.pdbx_description
1 polymer ?
#
loop_
_entity_poly.entity_id
_entity_poly.type
_entity_poly.pdbx_seq_one_letter_code
_entity_poly.pdbx_strand_id
1 'polypeptide(L)'
;MKKVLSIIALSAMTLSLSSFSTSKQATIQEEGNPTDCNRQARLATYHFAHFVFGEEASGSSENNDLYVAYHNAVYESCLAD
;
A
#
# COMPACT_ATOMS: atom_id res chain seq x y z
N MET A 1 -62.21 -15.75 -10.03
CA MET A 1 -61.15 -15.82 -11.05
C MET A 1 -59.88 -15.22 -10.47
N LYS A 2 -58.82 -16.03 -10.38
CA LYS A 2 -57.44 -15.61 -10.08
C LYS A 2 -57.00 -14.52 -11.05
N LYS A 3 -56.17 -13.58 -10.59
CA LYS A 3 -55.03 -13.04 -11.35
C LYS A 3 -54.13 -12.20 -10.43
N VAL A 4 -53.12 -12.90 -9.91
CA VAL A 4 -51.86 -12.36 -9.40
C VAL A 4 -51.07 -11.84 -10.60
N LEU A 5 -50.59 -10.60 -10.56
CA LEU A 5 -49.63 -10.02 -11.51
C LEU A 5 -48.94 -8.87 -10.77
N SER A 6 -47.63 -8.68 -10.74
CA SER A 6 -46.45 -9.49 -11.03
C SER A 6 -45.33 -8.77 -10.30
N ILE A 7 -44.47 -9.52 -9.61
CA ILE A 7 -43.30 -9.00 -8.89
C ILE A 7 -42.42 -8.24 -9.88
N ILE A 8 -42.05 -7.01 -9.54
CA ILE A 8 -41.07 -6.22 -10.29
C ILE A 8 -39.76 -7.00 -10.26
N ALA A 9 -39.42 -7.60 -11.40
CA ALA A 9 -38.10 -8.14 -11.65
C ALA A 9 -37.11 -6.98 -11.56
N LEU A 10 -36.33 -6.94 -10.47
CA LEU A 10 -35.15 -6.09 -10.35
C LEU A 10 -34.15 -6.56 -11.39
N SER A 11 -34.22 -5.94 -12.56
CA SER A 11 -33.24 -6.05 -13.62
C SER A 11 -31.94 -5.35 -13.20
N ALA A 12 -30.85 -6.01 -13.55
CA ALA A 12 -29.51 -5.46 -13.77
C ALA A 12 -28.73 -4.98 -12.54
N MET A 13 -27.95 -5.90 -11.97
CA MET A 13 -26.55 -5.61 -11.64
C MET A 13 -25.68 -6.74 -12.18
N THR A 14 -25.45 -6.72 -13.50
CA THR A 14 -24.33 -7.45 -14.08
C THR A 14 -23.06 -6.79 -13.56
N LEU A 15 -22.40 -7.40 -12.59
CA LEU A 15 -21.02 -7.09 -12.23
C LEU A 15 -20.14 -7.52 -13.40
N SER A 16 -20.00 -6.64 -14.39
CA SER A 16 -18.93 -6.71 -15.37
C SER A 16 -17.62 -6.47 -14.62
N LEU A 17 -17.07 -7.54 -14.04
CA LEU A 17 -15.65 -7.69 -13.75
C LEU A 17 -14.94 -7.55 -15.10
N SER A 18 -14.67 -6.30 -15.46
CA SER A 18 -13.78 -5.98 -16.56
C SER A 18 -12.44 -6.61 -16.19
N SER A 19 -12.15 -7.69 -16.91
CA SER A 19 -10.87 -8.38 -16.96
C SER A 19 -9.76 -7.33 -16.94
N PHE A 20 -9.13 -7.13 -15.78
CA PHE A 20 -7.86 -6.44 -15.72
C PHE A 20 -6.85 -7.42 -16.33
N SER A 21 -6.77 -7.36 -17.64
CA SER A 21 -5.69 -7.98 -18.40
C SER A 21 -4.43 -7.27 -17.94
N THR A 22 -3.70 -7.86 -16.98
CA THR A 22 -2.35 -7.42 -16.59
C THR A 22 -1.38 -7.77 -17.71
N SER A 23 -1.63 -7.23 -18.90
CA SER A 23 -0.71 -7.17 -20.03
C SER A 23 0.23 -6.01 -19.76
N LYS A 24 1.15 -6.21 -18.82
CA LYS A 24 2.43 -5.50 -18.64
C LYS A 24 2.94 -5.84 -17.24
N GLN A 25 3.32 -7.11 -17.05
CA GLN A 25 4.47 -7.36 -16.20
C GLN A 25 5.68 -6.82 -16.97
N ALA A 26 5.82 -5.50 -16.96
CA ALA A 26 7.04 -4.84 -17.35
C ALA A 26 8.04 -5.22 -16.27
N THR A 27 8.86 -6.21 -16.60
CA THR A 27 10.10 -6.50 -15.90
C THR A 27 10.96 -5.25 -15.99
N ILE A 28 10.79 -4.33 -15.04
CA ILE A 28 11.74 -3.24 -14.78
C ILE A 28 12.73 -3.87 -13.81
N GLN A 29 13.87 -4.30 -14.35
CA GLN A 29 15.04 -4.65 -13.54
C GLN A 29 15.79 -3.36 -13.17
N GLU A 30 16.10 -3.27 -11.88
CA GLU A 30 17.23 -2.53 -11.27
C GLU A 30 17.18 -1.00 -11.25
N GLU A 31 16.04 -0.46 -10.80
CA GLU A 31 16.03 0.66 -9.85
C GLU A 31 15.03 0.25 -8.76
N GLY A 32 15.29 0.56 -7.48
CA GLY A 32 14.41 0.18 -6.39
C GLY A 32 12.94 0.53 -6.66
N ASN A 33 12.06 -0.48 -6.74
CA ASN A 33 10.63 -0.23 -6.92
C ASN A 33 10.13 0.66 -5.77
N PRO A 34 9.50 1.83 -6.04
CA PRO A 34 9.04 2.75 -5.00
C PRO A 34 8.19 2.08 -3.91
N THR A 35 7.39 1.09 -4.28
CA THR A 35 6.56 0.35 -3.31
C THR A 35 7.42 -0.51 -2.39
N ASP A 36 8.44 -1.19 -2.94
CA ASP A 36 9.36 -2.02 -2.16
C ASP A 36 10.30 -1.16 -1.30
N CYS A 37 10.83 -0.07 -1.84
CA CYS A 37 11.66 0.87 -1.09
C CYS A 37 10.91 1.50 0.09
N ASN A 38 9.65 1.90 -0.12
CA ASN A 38 8.84 2.42 0.99
C ASN A 38 8.60 1.35 2.07
N ARG A 39 8.36 0.10 1.67
CA ARG A 39 8.24 -1.02 2.61
C ARG A 39 9.53 -1.22 3.42
N GLN A 40 10.69 -1.21 2.76
CA GLN A 40 12.00 -1.38 3.42
C GLN A 40 12.30 -0.22 4.39
N ALA A 41 12.15 1.03 3.93
CA ALA A 41 12.36 2.21 4.75
C ALA A 41 11.46 2.23 5.99
N ARG A 42 10.20 1.83 5.85
CA ARG A 42 9.27 1.71 6.99
C ARG A 42 9.71 0.65 7.99
N LEU A 43 10.10 -0.54 7.53
CA LEU A 43 10.59 -1.61 8.39
C LEU A 43 11.87 -1.20 9.13
N ALA A 44 12.82 -0.59 8.42
CA ALA A 44 14.05 -0.09 9.01
C ALA A 44 13.77 0.95 10.09
N THR A 45 12.83 1.87 9.84
CA THR A 45 12.43 2.90 10.81
C THR A 45 11.80 2.30 12.06
N TYR A 46 10.95 1.27 11.92
CA TYR A 46 10.40 0.55 13.07
C TYR A 46 11.47 -0.15 13.89
N HIS A 47 12.42 -0.82 13.24
CA HIS A 47 13.54 -1.44 13.94
C HIS A 47 14.41 -0.41 14.64
N PHE A 48 14.71 0.71 13.97
CA PHE A 48 15.48 1.80 14.55
C PHE A 48 14.82 2.37 15.81
N ALA A 49 13.53 2.72 15.74
CA ALA A 49 12.77 3.21 16.89
C ALA A 49 12.77 2.19 18.05
N HIS A 50 12.52 0.92 17.74
CA HIS A 50 12.47 -0.14 18.76
C HIS A 50 13.83 -0.39 19.41
N PHE A 51 14.91 -0.51 18.63
CA PHE A 51 16.23 -0.87 19.15
C PHE A 51 16.96 0.30 19.81
N VAL A 52 16.79 1.52 19.31
CA VAL A 52 17.54 2.69 19.80
C VAL A 52 16.80 3.37 20.95
N PHE A 53 15.47 3.48 20.84
CA PHE A 53 14.66 4.25 21.77
C PHE A 53 13.70 3.38 22.60
N GLY A 54 13.56 2.09 22.29
CA GLY A 54 12.65 1.20 23.02
C GLY A 54 11.18 1.50 22.79
N GLU A 55 10.84 2.22 21.71
CA GLU A 55 9.48 2.66 21.42
C GLU A 55 9.00 2.24 20.02
N GLU A 56 7.71 2.38 19.79
CA GLU A 56 7.14 2.21 18.46
C GLU A 56 7.25 3.53 17.68
N ALA A 57 7.68 3.45 16.42
CA ALA A 57 7.69 4.61 15.54
C ALA A 57 6.24 5.04 15.24
N SER A 58 5.75 5.99 16.03
CA SER A 58 4.40 6.54 15.96
C SER A 58 4.48 8.04 15.71
N GLY A 59 3.47 8.59 15.04
CA GLY A 59 3.40 10.02 14.72
C GLY A 59 3.33 10.96 15.94
N SER A 60 3.28 10.41 17.16
CA SER A 60 3.21 11.15 18.42
C SER A 60 4.49 11.12 19.25
N SER A 61 5.53 10.40 18.80
CA SER A 61 6.82 10.38 19.50
C SER A 61 7.53 11.74 19.39
N GLU A 62 8.27 12.12 20.43
CA GLU A 62 9.20 13.26 20.39
C GLU A 62 10.32 13.09 19.35
N ASN A 63 10.60 11.85 18.94
CA ASN A 63 11.58 11.49 17.91
C ASN A 63 10.94 11.37 16.51
N ASN A 64 9.67 11.76 16.32
CA ASN A 64 8.98 11.56 15.05
C ASN A 64 9.70 12.23 13.86
N ASP A 65 10.27 13.43 14.04
CA ASP A 65 11.03 14.12 12.99
C ASP A 65 12.27 13.32 12.57
N LEU A 66 12.95 12.68 13.54
CA LEU A 66 14.08 11.80 13.28
C LEU A 66 13.63 10.55 12.51
N TYR A 67 12.48 9.97 12.84
CA TYR A 67 11.92 8.81 12.13
C TYR A 67 11.55 9.13 10.69
N VAL A 68 10.95 10.30 10.45
CA VAL A 68 10.66 10.78 9.09
C VAL A 68 11.95 10.99 8.31
N ALA A 69 12.96 11.64 8.91
CA ALA A 69 14.24 11.85 8.25
C ALA A 69 14.96 10.53 7.93
N TYR A 70 14.96 9.58 8.86
CA TYR A 70 15.56 8.26 8.67
C TYR A 70 14.83 7.45 7.60
N HIS A 71 13.49 7.44 7.62
CA HIS A 71 12.68 6.81 6.58
C HIS A 71 13.04 7.36 5.19
N ASN A 72 13.05 8.68 5.04
CA ASN A 72 13.35 9.32 3.75
C ASN A 72 14.77 8.97 3.28
N ALA A 73 15.77 8.98 4.17
CA ALA A 73 17.14 8.63 3.81
C ALA A 73 17.27 7.19 3.30
N VAL A 74 16.63 6.22 3.97
CA VAL A 74 16.63 4.82 3.53
C VAL A 74 15.83 4.65 2.23
N TYR A 75 14.72 5.36 2.08
CA TYR A 75 13.90 5.33 0.89
C TYR A 75 14.65 5.86 -0.34
N GLU A 76 15.27 7.03 -0.22
CA GLU A 76 16.06 7.65 -1.29
C GLU A 76 17.28 6.81 -1.66
N SER A 77 17.96 6.22 -0.67
CA SER A 77 19.07 5.29 -0.94
C SER A 77 18.60 4.08 -1.73
N CYS A 78 17.46 3.48 -1.37
CA CYS A 78 16.91 2.33 -2.09
C CYS A 78 16.48 2.67 -3.52
N LEU A 79 15.99 3.89 -3.78
CA LEU A 79 15.64 4.35 -5.12
C LEU A 79 16.87 4.65 -5.99
N ALA A 80 18.01 4.95 -5.37
CA ALA A 80 19.26 5.30 -6.04
C ALA A 80 20.15 4.08 -6.36
N ASP A 81 19.80 2.90 -5.82
CA ASP A 81 20.42 1.60 -6.07
C ASP A 81 19.68 0.85 -7.21
#